data_AF-K6UUP5-F1
#
_entry.id   AF-K6UUP5-F1
#
_cell.length_a   1.000
_cell.length_b   1.000
_cell.length_c   1.000
_cell.angle_alpha   90.00
_cell.angle_beta   90.00
_cell.angle_gamma   90.00
#
_symmetry.space_group_name_H-M   'P 1'
#
loop_
_entity.id
_entity.type
_entity.pdbx_description
1 polymer ?
#
loop_
_entity_poly.entity_id
_entity_poly.type
_entity_poly.pdbx_seq_one_letter_code
_entity_poly.pdbx_strand_id
1 'polypeptide(L)'
;MKPPVDNDVSLNNKEEFIYYLKILNHIGYYDEMVSIISAVNVENYNLNYSESVLMGSTFKNALNVRRKEKNVLENIIANEKSSEQEKNCAELLKYKLNKDIRSIENSTYDIIKTKCIPMTTNEKILMFYWHLLGDITRYCSDTFEGEEKKKTQERSMQSYSYALGYANRMNIPPSSPRMLELLVSLTVLHKDMHTDINISIEMAAQAFRDAIQNMHLLE
;
A
#
# COMPACT_ATOMS: atom_id res chain seq x y z
N MET A 1 -19.49 -34.03 -12.27
CA MET A 1 -18.29 -33.44 -12.90
C MET A 1 -17.08 -33.90 -12.11
N LYS A 2 -16.00 -34.35 -12.77
CA LYS A 2 -14.72 -34.53 -12.06
C LYS A 2 -14.31 -33.15 -11.49
N PRO A 3 -13.82 -33.06 -10.25
CA PRO A 3 -13.23 -31.82 -9.78
C PRO A 3 -12.12 -31.42 -10.76
N PRO A 4 -11.97 -30.13 -11.08
CA PRO A 4 -10.80 -29.68 -11.82
C PRO A 4 -9.55 -30.12 -11.04
N VAL A 5 -8.61 -30.71 -11.76
CA VAL A 5 -7.27 -31.00 -11.23
C VAL A 5 -6.65 -29.67 -10.84
N ASP A 6 -5.93 -29.65 -9.73
CA ASP A 6 -5.19 -28.49 -9.17
C ASP A 6 -4.06 -28.08 -10.13
N ASN A 7 -4.45 -27.60 -11.30
CA ASN A 7 -3.59 -26.94 -12.26
C ASN A 7 -3.76 -25.45 -11.99
N ASP A 8 -2.67 -24.75 -11.71
CA ASP A 8 -2.65 -23.30 -11.61
C ASP A 8 -3.44 -22.68 -12.77
N VAL A 9 -4.28 -21.70 -12.48
CA VAL A 9 -5.05 -20.98 -13.49
C VAL A 9 -4.07 -20.35 -14.49
N SER A 10 -3.98 -20.92 -15.70
CA SER A 10 -3.12 -20.40 -16.77
C SER A 10 -3.75 -19.16 -17.39
N LEU A 11 -3.25 -17.98 -17.00
CA LEU A 11 -3.68 -16.69 -17.54
C LEU A 11 -2.81 -16.35 -18.75
N ASN A 12 -3.39 -16.42 -19.96
CA ASN A 12 -2.61 -16.34 -21.21
C ASN A 12 -2.57 -14.93 -21.81
N ASN A 13 -3.47 -14.05 -21.38
CA ASN A 13 -3.56 -12.68 -21.86
C ASN A 13 -4.01 -11.71 -20.74
N LYS A 14 -3.94 -10.42 -21.06
CA LYS A 14 -4.31 -9.34 -20.13
C LYS A 14 -5.77 -9.41 -19.73
N GLU A 15 -6.67 -9.69 -20.67
CA GLU A 15 -8.12 -9.70 -20.44
C GLU A 15 -8.50 -10.77 -19.40
N GLU A 16 -7.95 -11.98 -19.53
CA GLU A 16 -8.09 -13.08 -18.58
C GLU A 16 -7.51 -12.69 -17.21
N PHE A 17 -6.31 -12.12 -17.18
CA PHE A 17 -5.66 -11.66 -15.96
C PHE A 17 -6.52 -10.63 -15.21
N ILE A 18 -6.99 -9.59 -15.90
CA ILE A 18 -7.83 -8.55 -15.30
C ILE A 18 -9.19 -9.09 -14.86
N TYR A 19 -9.80 -9.97 -15.65
CA TYR A 19 -11.06 -10.63 -15.28
C TYR A 19 -10.89 -11.44 -14.01
N TYR A 20 -9.82 -12.21 -13.90
CA TYR A 20 -9.55 -13.05 -12.74
C TYR A 20 -9.27 -12.21 -11.49
N LEU A 21 -8.47 -11.14 -11.60
CA LEU A 21 -8.27 -10.19 -10.50
C LEU A 21 -9.59 -9.55 -10.04
N LYS A 22 -10.52 -9.23 -10.95
CA LYS A 22 -11.82 -8.68 -10.57
C LYS A 22 -12.64 -9.66 -9.72
N ILE A 23 -12.66 -10.94 -10.09
CA ILE A 23 -13.35 -12.00 -9.34
C ILE A 23 -12.74 -12.12 -7.95
N LEU A 24 -11.42 -12.27 -7.87
CA LEU A 24 -10.72 -12.46 -6.61
C LEU A 24 -10.88 -11.25 -5.69
N ASN A 25 -10.87 -10.03 -6.25
CA ASN A 25 -11.13 -8.81 -5.51
C ASN A 25 -12.57 -8.77 -4.95
N HIS A 26 -13.56 -9.27 -5.69
CA HIS A 26 -14.95 -9.32 -5.22
C HIS A 26 -15.14 -10.27 -4.03
N ILE A 27 -14.43 -11.40 -4.01
CA ILE A 27 -14.51 -12.36 -2.91
C ILE A 27 -13.50 -12.07 -1.78
N GLY A 28 -12.62 -11.08 -1.97
CA GLY A 28 -11.60 -10.69 -1.00
C GLY A 28 -10.46 -11.69 -0.85
N TYR A 29 -10.16 -12.49 -1.88
CA TYR A 29 -9.12 -13.52 -1.82
C TYR A 29 -7.76 -12.97 -2.24
N TYR A 30 -7.24 -12.03 -1.43
CA TYR A 30 -6.08 -11.20 -1.80
C TYR A 30 -4.75 -11.96 -1.83
N ASP A 31 -4.58 -12.99 -1.01
CA ASP A 31 -3.36 -13.83 -1.02
C ASP A 31 -3.17 -14.49 -2.39
N GLU A 32 -4.25 -15.01 -2.97
CA GLU A 32 -4.27 -15.60 -4.31
C GLU A 32 -3.93 -14.54 -5.37
N MET A 33 -4.53 -13.35 -5.27
CA MET A 33 -4.23 -12.26 -6.20
C MET A 33 -2.75 -11.85 -6.17
N VAL A 34 -2.14 -11.76 -4.98
CA VAL A 34 -0.71 -11.43 -4.85
C VAL A 34 0.16 -12.51 -5.52
N SER A 35 -0.18 -13.79 -5.34
CA SER A 35 0.51 -14.90 -5.99
C SER A 35 0.45 -14.81 -7.51
N ILE A 36 -0.75 -14.56 -8.05
CA ILE A 36 -0.97 -14.41 -9.50
C ILE A 36 -0.19 -13.24 -10.06
N ILE A 37 -0.29 -12.05 -9.45
CA ILE A 37 0.42 -10.85 -9.91
C ILE A 37 1.94 -11.09 -9.91
N SER A 38 2.44 -11.86 -8.94
CA SER A 38 3.86 -12.21 -8.84
C SER A 38 4.30 -13.22 -9.92
N ALA A 39 3.40 -14.11 -10.35
CA ALA A 39 3.68 -15.15 -11.34
C ALA A 39 3.62 -14.66 -12.79
N VAL A 40 2.85 -13.61 -13.07
CA VAL A 40 2.70 -13.07 -14.44
C VAL A 40 3.74 -11.98 -14.75
N ASN A 41 4.11 -11.84 -16.02
CA ASN A 41 4.94 -10.74 -16.51
C ASN A 41 4.08 -9.50 -16.77
N VAL A 42 3.65 -8.83 -15.69
CA VAL A 42 2.76 -7.66 -15.73
C VAL A 42 3.26 -6.52 -16.62
N GLU A 43 4.58 -6.40 -16.81
CA GLU A 43 5.22 -5.45 -17.71
C GLU A 43 4.74 -5.58 -19.17
N ASN A 44 4.29 -6.77 -19.58
CA ASN A 44 3.78 -7.03 -20.93
C ASN A 44 2.32 -6.59 -21.12
N TYR A 45 1.60 -6.23 -20.06
CA TYR A 45 0.16 -5.96 -20.13
C TYR A 45 -0.20 -4.50 -20.36
N ASN A 46 0.75 -3.55 -20.33
CA ASN A 46 0.49 -2.11 -20.56
C ASN A 46 -0.84 -1.64 -19.93
N LEU A 47 -0.93 -1.78 -18.59
CA LEU A 47 -2.16 -1.56 -17.85
C LEU A 47 -2.62 -0.10 -17.98
N ASN A 48 -3.92 0.08 -18.22
CA ASN A 48 -4.51 1.41 -18.13
C ASN A 48 -4.65 1.86 -16.66
N TYR A 49 -5.17 3.07 -16.44
CA TYR A 49 -5.29 3.61 -15.08
C TYR A 49 -6.18 2.77 -14.16
N SER A 50 -7.35 2.30 -14.61
CA SER A 50 -8.24 1.51 -13.74
C SER A 50 -7.70 0.12 -13.47
N GLU A 51 -7.04 -0.50 -14.45
CA GLU A 51 -6.35 -1.79 -14.31
C GLU A 51 -5.17 -1.67 -13.33
N SER A 52 -4.40 -0.58 -13.43
CA SER A 52 -3.29 -0.28 -12.51
C SER A 52 -3.78 -0.10 -11.08
N VAL A 53 -4.91 0.59 -10.90
CA VAL A 53 -5.53 0.77 -9.58
C VAL A 53 -6.02 -0.55 -9.00
N LEU A 54 -6.68 -1.40 -9.79
CA LEU A 54 -7.13 -2.74 -9.35
C LEU A 54 -5.96 -3.60 -8.88
N MET A 55 -4.88 -3.66 -9.69
CA MET A 55 -3.69 -4.42 -9.33
C MET A 55 -3.03 -3.83 -8.07
N GLY A 56 -2.86 -2.51 -8.00
CA GLY A 56 -2.24 -1.85 -6.85
C GLY A 56 -3.05 -2.00 -5.56
N SER A 57 -4.38 -1.90 -5.63
CA SER A 57 -5.26 -2.07 -4.47
C SER A 57 -5.20 -3.48 -3.89
N THR A 58 -4.84 -4.48 -4.71
CA THR A 58 -4.65 -5.87 -4.26
C THR A 58 -3.62 -5.96 -3.14
N PHE A 59 -2.43 -5.40 -3.38
CA PHE A 59 -1.35 -5.40 -2.39
C PHE A 59 -1.74 -4.62 -1.14
N LYS A 60 -2.38 -3.46 -1.31
CA LYS A 60 -2.90 -2.64 -0.19
C LYS A 60 -3.91 -3.43 0.64
N ASN A 61 -4.81 -4.18 0.01
CA ASN A 61 -5.82 -4.98 0.70
C ASN A 61 -5.22 -6.20 1.40
N ALA A 62 -4.36 -6.97 0.75
CA ALA A 62 -3.62 -8.08 1.37
C ALA A 62 -2.86 -7.61 2.61
N LEU A 63 -2.18 -6.48 2.51
CA LEU A 63 -1.45 -5.88 3.61
C LEU A 63 -2.37 -5.40 4.74
N ASN A 64 -3.51 -4.78 4.42
CA ASN A 64 -4.49 -4.35 5.41
C ASN A 64 -5.06 -5.52 6.23
N VAL A 65 -5.26 -6.69 5.61
CA VAL A 65 -5.65 -7.91 6.33
C VAL A 65 -4.57 -8.29 7.35
N ARG A 66 -3.31 -8.40 6.93
CA ARG A 66 -2.20 -8.75 7.84
C ARG A 66 -1.98 -7.73 8.95
N ARG A 67 -2.16 -6.44 8.66
CA ARG A 67 -2.09 -5.37 9.67
C ARG A 67 -3.22 -5.48 10.69
N LYS A 68 -4.44 -5.79 10.25
CA LYS A 68 -5.57 -6.01 11.16
C LYS A 68 -5.30 -7.20 12.08
N GLU A 69 -4.80 -8.31 11.54
CA GLU A 69 -4.39 -9.49 12.32
C GLU A 69 -3.32 -9.13 13.36
N LYS A 70 -2.29 -8.40 12.94
CA LYS A 70 -1.22 -7.92 13.83
C LYS A 70 -1.76 -7.04 14.96
N ASN A 71 -2.59 -6.04 14.64
CA ASN A 71 -3.15 -5.13 15.63
C ASN A 71 -4.03 -5.87 16.66
N VAL A 72 -4.82 -6.84 16.22
CA VAL A 72 -5.61 -7.69 17.13
C VAL A 72 -4.69 -8.46 18.07
N LEU A 73 -3.62 -9.05 17.54
CA LEU A 73 -2.65 -9.78 18.34
C LEU A 73 -1.91 -8.88 19.35
N GLU A 74 -1.49 -7.69 18.95
CA GLU A 74 -0.86 -6.71 19.85
C GLU A 74 -1.81 -6.29 20.98
N ASN A 75 -3.10 -6.13 20.69
CA ASN A 75 -4.11 -5.84 21.70
C ASN A 75 -4.31 -7.00 22.69
N ILE A 76 -4.25 -8.25 22.23
CA ILE A 76 -4.31 -9.44 23.10
C ILE A 76 -3.08 -9.44 24.03
N ILE A 77 -1.88 -9.26 23.48
CA ILE A 77 -0.62 -9.22 24.25
C ILE A 77 -0.64 -8.13 25.32
N ALA A 78 -1.19 -6.96 25.01
CA ALA A 78 -1.19 -5.80 25.90
C ALA A 78 -2.22 -5.90 27.05
N ASN A 79 -3.38 -6.50 26.79
CA ASN A 79 -4.54 -6.39 27.70
C ASN A 79 -4.89 -7.68 28.45
N GLU A 80 -4.47 -8.85 27.97
CA GLU A 80 -4.81 -10.11 28.61
C GLU A 80 -3.80 -10.51 29.68
N LYS A 81 -4.30 -10.99 30.82
CA LYS A 81 -3.44 -11.61 31.84
C LYS A 81 -3.02 -12.98 31.34
N SER A 82 -1.84 -13.05 30.75
CA SER A 82 -1.29 -14.27 30.19
C SER A 82 -0.08 -14.77 31.00
N SER A 83 0.07 -16.09 31.06
CA SER A 83 1.30 -16.75 31.47
C SER A 83 2.47 -16.40 30.55
N GLU A 84 3.69 -16.63 31.02
CA GLU A 84 4.90 -16.37 30.23
C GLU A 84 4.93 -17.19 28.94
N GLN A 85 4.43 -18.44 28.97
CA GLN A 85 4.38 -19.30 27.80
C GLN A 85 3.39 -18.79 26.74
N GLU A 86 2.22 -18.28 27.16
CA GLU A 86 1.24 -17.68 26.25
C GLU A 86 1.78 -16.41 25.60
N LYS A 87 2.49 -15.56 26.36
CA LYS A 87 3.18 -14.37 25.81
C LYS A 87 4.22 -14.76 24.76
N ASN A 88 5.03 -15.77 25.04
CA ASN A 88 6.02 -16.27 24.09
C ASN A 88 5.37 -16.79 22.79
N CYS A 89 4.26 -17.52 22.89
CA CYS A 89 3.50 -17.96 21.72
C CYS A 89 2.96 -16.78 20.90
N ALA A 90 2.42 -15.76 21.55
CA ALA A 90 1.89 -14.57 20.90
C ALA A 90 3.01 -13.75 20.22
N GLU A 91 4.16 -13.59 20.85
CA GLU A 91 5.33 -12.92 20.27
C GLU A 91 5.88 -13.65 19.03
N LEU A 92 5.92 -15.00 19.05
CA LEU A 92 6.28 -15.79 17.87
C LEU A 92 5.30 -15.59 16.72
N LEU A 93 4.00 -15.47 17.01
CA LEU A 93 3.00 -15.18 15.99
C LEU A 93 3.15 -13.75 15.45
N LYS A 94 3.44 -12.76 16.31
CA LYS A 94 3.72 -11.37 15.91
C LYS A 94 4.91 -11.31 14.96
N TYR A 95 5.97 -12.07 15.24
CA TYR A 95 7.13 -12.18 14.36
C TYR A 95 6.76 -12.75 12.98
N LYS A 96 5.92 -13.80 12.92
CA LYS A 96 5.44 -14.36 11.65
C LYS A 96 4.63 -13.34 10.84
N LEU A 97 3.68 -12.66 11.47
CA LEU A 97 2.88 -11.62 10.81
C LEU A 97 3.74 -10.46 10.31
N ASN A 98 4.74 -10.04 11.09
CA ASN A 98 5.70 -9.02 10.65
C ASN A 98 6.49 -9.49 9.42
N LYS A 99 6.89 -10.76 9.35
CA LYS A 99 7.55 -11.34 8.19
C LYS A 99 6.64 -11.34 6.96
N ASP A 100 5.37 -11.69 7.11
CA ASP A 100 4.39 -11.71 6.02
C ASP A 100 4.14 -10.30 5.48
N ILE A 101 3.99 -9.31 6.37
CA ILE A 101 3.87 -7.88 6.00
C ILE A 101 5.08 -7.42 5.17
N ARG A 102 6.30 -7.74 5.64
CA ARG A 102 7.53 -7.39 4.91
C ARG A 102 7.63 -8.10 3.57
N SER A 103 7.17 -9.36 3.49
CA SER A 103 7.14 -10.12 2.24
C SER A 103 6.22 -9.48 1.21
N ILE A 104 4.99 -9.09 1.62
CA ILE A 104 4.05 -8.38 0.75
C ILE A 104 4.66 -7.05 0.29
N GLU A 105 5.29 -6.30 1.19
CA GLU A 105 5.91 -5.03 0.83
C GLU A 105 7.05 -5.18 -0.17
N ASN A 106 7.95 -6.13 0.05
CA ASN A 106 9.06 -6.42 -0.87
C ASN A 106 8.54 -6.84 -2.25
N SER A 107 7.60 -7.79 -2.32
CA SER A 107 6.99 -8.20 -3.60
C SER A 107 6.31 -7.03 -4.31
N THR A 108 5.60 -6.19 -3.57
CA THR A 108 4.96 -5.00 -4.14
C THR A 108 6.00 -4.01 -4.65
N TYR A 109 7.06 -3.77 -3.87
CA TYR A 109 8.14 -2.88 -4.24
C TYR A 109 8.80 -3.36 -5.53
N ASP A 110 9.18 -4.63 -5.61
CA ASP A 110 9.80 -5.20 -6.79
C ASP A 110 8.88 -5.07 -8.02
N ILE A 111 7.61 -5.48 -7.92
CA ILE A 111 6.67 -5.42 -9.04
C ILE A 111 6.42 -3.97 -9.48
N ILE A 112 6.04 -3.09 -8.55
CA ILE A 112 5.66 -1.72 -8.91
C ILE A 112 6.88 -0.90 -9.34
N LYS A 113 7.98 -0.96 -8.56
CA LYS A 113 9.16 -0.13 -8.79
C LYS A 113 9.97 -0.59 -9.99
N THR A 114 10.18 -1.89 -10.14
CA THR A 114 11.09 -2.43 -11.16
C THR A 114 10.37 -2.85 -12.44
N LYS A 115 9.10 -3.28 -12.36
CA LYS A 115 8.36 -3.78 -13.54
C LYS A 115 7.30 -2.80 -14.05
N CYS A 116 6.56 -2.11 -13.18
CA CYS A 116 5.44 -1.27 -13.63
C CYS A 116 5.83 0.18 -13.93
N ILE A 117 6.55 0.84 -13.03
CA ILE A 117 6.95 2.25 -13.19
C ILE A 117 7.74 2.49 -14.49
N PRO A 118 8.72 1.65 -14.90
CA PRO A 118 9.46 1.85 -16.15
C PRO A 118 8.61 1.69 -17.42
N MET A 119 7.46 1.03 -17.34
CA MET A 119 6.64 0.65 -18.49
C MET A 119 5.55 1.66 -18.84
N THR A 120 5.48 2.78 -18.11
CA THR A 120 4.46 3.81 -18.35
C THR A 120 5.05 5.20 -18.25
N THR A 121 4.61 6.08 -19.15
CA THR A 121 4.87 7.52 -19.10
C THR A 121 3.63 8.29 -18.63
N ASN A 122 2.55 7.60 -18.31
CA ASN A 122 1.30 8.22 -17.87
C ASN A 122 1.45 8.76 -16.44
N GLU A 123 1.51 10.09 -16.31
CA GLU A 123 1.73 10.76 -15.03
C GLU A 123 0.70 10.40 -13.95
N LYS A 124 -0.54 10.10 -14.35
CA LYS A 124 -1.62 9.71 -13.44
C LYS A 124 -1.37 8.31 -12.86
N ILE A 125 -0.86 7.39 -13.67
CA ILE A 125 -0.47 6.04 -13.23
C ILE A 125 0.81 6.12 -12.37
N LEU A 126 1.79 6.93 -12.79
CA LEU A 126 3.03 7.13 -12.04
C LEU A 126 2.77 7.72 -10.66
N MET A 127 1.95 8.78 -10.56
CA MET A 127 1.50 9.34 -9.29
C MET A 127 0.89 8.26 -8.38
N PHE A 128 -0.03 7.45 -8.93
CA PHE A 128 -0.68 6.38 -8.19
C PHE A 128 0.32 5.33 -7.67
N TYR A 129 1.23 4.85 -8.51
CA TYR A 129 2.24 3.86 -8.11
C TYR A 129 3.19 4.38 -7.04
N TRP A 130 3.63 5.63 -7.15
CA TRP A 130 4.49 6.23 -6.13
C TRP A 130 3.75 6.45 -4.80
N HIS A 131 2.48 6.85 -4.85
CA HIS A 131 1.63 6.93 -3.66
C HIS A 131 1.45 5.55 -3.02
N LEU A 132 1.13 4.53 -3.82
CA LEU A 132 0.99 3.15 -3.35
C LEU A 132 2.25 2.63 -2.65
N LEU A 133 3.44 2.86 -3.24
CA LEU A 133 4.72 2.52 -2.61
C LEU A 133 4.90 3.25 -1.28
N GLY A 134 4.57 4.54 -1.23
CA GLY A 134 4.58 5.33 0.01
C GLY A 134 3.72 4.70 1.11
N ASP A 135 2.46 4.36 0.80
CA ASP A 135 1.53 3.75 1.76
C ASP A 135 2.03 2.39 2.26
N ILE A 136 2.42 1.49 1.35
CA ILE A 136 2.83 0.13 1.69
C ILE A 136 4.14 0.15 2.50
N THR A 137 5.14 0.94 2.07
CA THR A 137 6.39 1.09 2.82
C THR A 137 6.15 1.72 4.20
N ARG A 138 5.24 2.70 4.32
CA ARG A 138 4.88 3.29 5.62
C ARG A 138 4.33 2.24 6.57
N TYR A 139 3.38 1.44 6.11
CA TYR A 139 2.80 0.38 6.93
C TYR A 139 3.81 -0.71 7.31
N CYS A 140 4.75 -1.02 6.42
CA CYS A 140 5.84 -1.96 6.69
C CYS A 140 6.79 -1.42 7.78
N SER A 141 6.96 -0.10 7.89
CA SER A 141 7.82 0.53 8.90
C SER A 141 7.43 0.17 10.34
N ASP A 142 6.15 -0.09 10.61
CA ASP A 142 5.66 -0.51 11.94
C ASP A 142 6.12 -1.92 12.34
N THR A 143 6.71 -2.67 11.42
CA THR A 143 7.31 -3.97 11.72
C THR A 143 8.78 -3.85 12.14
N PHE A 144 9.41 -2.70 11.95
CA PHE A 144 10.82 -2.46 12.26
C PHE A 144 10.97 -1.56 13.50
N GLU A 145 12.18 -1.53 14.04
CA GLU A 145 12.56 -0.68 15.17
C GLU A 145 13.90 0.03 14.87
N GLY A 146 14.20 1.06 15.67
CA GLY A 146 15.47 1.78 15.59
C GLY A 146 15.79 2.32 14.20
N GLU A 147 17.01 2.06 13.74
CA GLU A 147 17.54 2.58 12.47
C GLU A 147 16.78 2.04 11.25
N GLU A 148 16.37 0.77 11.26
CA GLU A 148 15.65 0.16 10.16
C GLU A 148 14.25 0.75 9.97
N LYS A 149 13.57 1.09 11.08
CA LYS A 149 12.31 1.85 11.01
C LYS A 149 12.52 3.20 10.34
N LYS A 150 13.55 3.94 10.75
CA LYS A 150 13.88 5.26 10.20
C LYS A 150 14.18 5.19 8.69
N LYS A 151 15.02 4.25 8.25
CA LYS A 151 15.31 4.02 6.82
C LYS A 151 14.05 3.70 6.03
N THR A 152 13.18 2.86 6.58
CA THR A 152 11.91 2.50 5.94
C THR A 152 10.99 3.70 5.80
N GLN A 153 10.88 4.53 6.85
CA GLN A 153 10.10 5.78 6.81
C GLN A 153 10.66 6.80 5.82
N GLU A 154 11.98 6.94 5.71
CA GLU A 154 12.64 7.78 4.71
C GLU A 154 12.34 7.32 3.27
N ARG A 155 12.33 6.00 3.02
CA ARG A 155 11.92 5.42 1.73
C ARG A 155 10.45 5.70 1.41
N SER A 156 9.58 5.64 2.41
CA SER A 156 8.18 6.03 2.27
C SER A 156 8.04 7.52 1.92
N MET A 157 8.77 8.40 2.61
CA MET A 157 8.81 9.84 2.35
C MET A 157 9.28 10.15 0.93
N GLN A 158 10.31 9.45 0.47
CA GLN A 158 10.81 9.60 -0.90
C GLN A 158 9.73 9.24 -1.93
N SER A 159 9.00 8.15 -1.70
CA SER A 159 7.93 7.70 -2.58
C SER A 159 6.78 8.71 -2.65
N TYR A 160 6.34 9.26 -1.51
CA TYR A 160 5.34 10.33 -1.51
C TYR A 160 5.84 11.62 -2.17
N SER A 161 7.13 11.94 -2.01
CA SER A 161 7.74 13.12 -2.67
C SER A 161 7.69 12.98 -4.20
N TYR A 162 7.94 11.78 -4.74
CA TYR A 162 7.74 11.52 -6.16
C TYR A 162 6.27 11.68 -6.56
N ALA A 163 5.33 11.09 -5.81
CA ALA A 163 3.90 11.21 -6.09
C ALA A 163 3.44 12.68 -6.10
N LEU A 164 3.88 13.49 -5.14
CA LEU A 164 3.60 14.92 -5.05
C LEU A 164 4.19 15.68 -6.24
N GLY A 165 5.40 15.31 -6.67
CA GLY A 165 6.02 15.85 -7.88
C GLY A 165 5.18 15.61 -9.15
N TYR A 166 4.62 14.41 -9.33
CA TYR A 166 3.69 14.13 -10.43
C TYR A 166 2.37 14.89 -10.28
N ALA A 167 1.81 14.96 -9.07
CA ALA A 167 0.57 15.70 -8.79
C ALA A 167 0.71 17.19 -9.15
N ASN A 168 1.84 17.79 -8.79
CA ASN A 168 2.15 19.19 -9.10
C ASN A 168 2.33 19.42 -10.61
N ARG A 169 3.01 18.51 -11.32
CA ARG A 169 3.15 18.61 -12.79
C ARG A 169 1.81 18.55 -13.52
N MET A 170 0.90 17.72 -13.03
CA MET A 170 -0.46 17.62 -13.55
C MET A 170 -1.37 18.78 -13.11
N ASN A 171 -0.87 19.73 -12.30
CA ASN A 171 -1.65 20.83 -11.70
C ASN A 171 -2.91 20.33 -10.98
N ILE A 172 -2.81 19.21 -10.24
CA ILE A 172 -3.95 18.69 -9.48
C ILE A 172 -4.34 19.71 -8.41
N PRO A 173 -5.61 20.19 -8.37
CA PRO A 173 -6.04 21.17 -7.38
C PRO A 173 -5.86 20.66 -5.94
N PRO A 174 -5.51 21.54 -4.98
CA PRO A 174 -5.43 21.18 -3.56
C PRO A 174 -6.72 20.60 -2.97
N SER A 175 -7.87 20.98 -3.54
CA SER A 175 -9.20 20.48 -3.17
C SER A 175 -9.50 19.07 -3.74
N SER A 176 -8.74 18.59 -4.72
CA SER A 176 -8.98 17.30 -5.36
C SER A 176 -8.87 16.14 -4.36
N PRO A 177 -9.79 15.17 -4.36
CA PRO A 177 -9.73 14.00 -3.48
C PRO A 177 -8.38 13.28 -3.49
N ARG A 178 -7.72 13.22 -4.66
CA ARG A 178 -6.41 12.55 -4.80
C ARG A 178 -5.28 13.32 -4.14
N MET A 179 -5.29 14.64 -4.26
CA MET A 179 -4.30 15.50 -3.61
C MET A 179 -4.48 15.43 -2.09
N LEU A 180 -5.73 15.51 -1.63
CA LEU A 180 -6.07 15.37 -0.21
C LEU A 180 -5.64 14.01 0.35
N GLU A 181 -5.90 12.90 -0.36
CA GLU A 181 -5.46 11.56 0.07
C GLU A 181 -3.93 11.49 0.22
N LEU A 182 -3.18 12.04 -0.74
CA LEU A 182 -1.72 12.10 -0.68
C LEU A 182 -1.22 12.96 0.49
N LEU A 183 -1.80 14.14 0.71
CA LEU A 183 -1.42 15.05 1.80
C LEU A 183 -1.75 14.45 3.18
N VAL A 184 -2.85 13.72 3.30
CA VAL A 184 -3.19 12.97 4.52
C VAL A 184 -2.16 11.87 4.76
N SER A 185 -1.80 11.07 3.75
CA SER A 185 -0.77 10.04 3.89
C SER A 185 0.59 10.62 4.31
N LEU A 186 1.00 11.75 3.73
CA LEU A 186 2.21 12.49 4.12
C LEU A 186 2.15 12.97 5.57
N THR A 187 1.02 13.55 5.97
CA THR A 187 0.83 14.07 7.33
C THR A 187 0.92 12.96 8.37
N VAL A 188 0.30 11.80 8.09
CA VAL A 188 0.39 10.63 8.96
C VAL A 188 1.83 10.12 9.04
N LEU A 189 2.57 10.08 7.92
CA LEU A 189 3.98 9.69 7.95
C LEU A 189 4.81 10.63 8.82
N HIS A 190 4.64 11.95 8.70
CA HIS A 190 5.35 12.91 9.54
C HIS A 190 5.06 12.71 11.02
N LYS A 191 3.81 12.41 11.37
CA LYS A 191 3.42 12.08 12.75
C LYS A 191 4.14 10.82 13.23
N ASP A 192 4.27 9.81 12.36
CA ASP A 192 4.91 8.54 12.70
C ASP A 192 6.46 8.66 12.79
N MET A 193 7.06 9.64 12.12
CA MET A 193 8.51 9.88 12.08
C MET A 193 9.03 10.76 13.22
N HIS A 194 8.22 11.68 13.71
CA HIS A 194 8.65 12.72 14.65
C HIS A 194 7.92 12.61 15.98
N THR A 195 8.64 12.85 17.08
CA THR A 195 8.03 12.91 18.41
C THR A 195 7.14 14.15 18.57
N ASP A 196 7.51 15.26 17.91
CA ASP A 196 6.71 16.48 17.88
C ASP A 196 5.64 16.41 16.78
N ILE A 197 4.38 16.36 17.20
CA ILE A 197 3.22 16.27 16.30
C ILE A 197 2.80 17.62 15.74
N ASN A 198 3.32 18.75 16.24
CA ASN A 198 2.91 20.09 15.83
C ASN A 198 3.08 20.29 14.31
N ILE A 199 4.19 19.82 13.75
CA ILE A 199 4.45 19.87 12.31
C ILE A 199 3.34 19.15 11.54
N SER A 200 2.91 17.98 12.02
CA SER A 200 1.87 17.20 11.34
C SER A 200 0.49 17.87 11.46
N ILE A 201 0.20 18.52 12.60
CA ILE A 201 -1.03 19.30 12.78
C ILE A 201 -1.04 20.51 11.83
N GLU A 202 0.07 21.22 11.72
CA GLU A 202 0.22 22.35 10.80
C GLU A 202 0.08 21.92 9.34
N MET A 203 0.67 20.79 8.95
CA MET A 203 0.51 20.19 7.63
C MET A 203 -0.95 19.87 7.31
N ALA A 204 -1.67 19.18 8.22
CA ALA A 204 -3.10 18.91 8.06
C ALA A 204 -3.92 20.20 7.95
N ALA A 205 -3.65 21.17 8.82
CA ALA A 205 -4.37 22.43 8.84
C ALA A 205 -4.13 23.24 7.55
N GLN A 206 -2.91 23.22 7.02
CA GLN A 206 -2.56 23.88 5.76
C GLN A 206 -3.26 23.21 4.58
N ALA A 207 -3.18 21.88 4.46
CA ALA A 207 -3.87 21.13 3.42
C ALA A 207 -5.39 21.40 3.43
N PHE A 208 -5.99 21.47 4.62
CA PHE A 208 -7.40 21.79 4.78
C PHE A 208 -7.75 23.22 4.34
N ARG A 209 -6.95 24.22 4.75
CA ARG A 209 -7.14 25.62 4.33
C ARG A 209 -7.02 25.77 2.81
N ASP A 210 -6.01 25.15 2.22
CA ASP A 210 -5.76 25.20 0.78
C ASP A 210 -6.90 24.55 0.01
N ALA A 211 -7.42 23.42 0.49
CA ALA A 211 -8.59 22.77 -0.10
C ALA A 211 -9.84 23.64 -0.05
N ILE A 212 -10.13 24.32 1.06
CA ILE A 212 -11.27 25.24 1.17
C ILE A 212 -11.12 26.42 0.20
N GLN A 213 -9.95 27.05 0.14
CA GLN A 213 -9.71 28.18 -0.76
C GLN A 213 -9.87 27.79 -2.23
N ASN A 214 -9.54 26.54 -2.56
CA ASN A 214 -9.60 25.99 -3.91
C ASN A 214 -10.85 25.12 -4.16
N MET A 215 -11.87 25.19 -3.30
CA MET A 215 -13.08 24.35 -3.43
C MET A 215 -13.84 24.62 -4.73
N HIS A 216 -13.72 25.83 -5.28
CA HIS A 216 -14.30 26.22 -6.57
C HIS A 216 -13.68 25.51 -7.79
N LEU A 217 -12.54 24.82 -7.62
CA LEU A 217 -11.88 24.02 -8.66
C LEU A 217 -12.32 22.54 -8.63
N LEU A 218 -13.27 22.18 -7.77
CA LEU A 218 -13.90 20.87 -7.79
C LEU A 218 -14.84 20.80 -9.00
N GLU A 219 -14.50 19.96 -9.98
CA GLU A 219 -15.41 19.51 -11.04
C GLU A 219 -16.37 18.43 -10.51
#